data_AF-A0A5S3YRC3-F1
#
_entry.id   AF-A0A5S3YRC3-F1
#
_cell.length_a   1.000
_cell.length_b   1.000
_cell.length_c   1.000
_cell.angle_alpha   90.00
_cell.angle_beta   90.00
_cell.angle_gamma   90.00
#
_symmetry.space_group_name_H-M   'P 1'
#
loop_
_entity.id
_entity.type
_entity.pdbx_description
1 polymer ?
#
loop_
_entity_poly.entity_id
_entity_poly.type
_entity_poly.pdbx_seq_one_letter_code
_entity_poly.pdbx_strand_id
1 'polypeptide(L)'
;MESTAFRMRMIFQFAGAKYAYHFECLEVTSKRMTMKNITKITLGLLFTVLFGYFALSSEQLFNAGQSIERKLAGLSVKSIKIDEGEVAYLEGGKGDVIVFLHGFGANKDNWVRLAKHLKDDYSIIAIDLPGFGDSFKKMDLKYDVESQVRRVNELIDQLGINKFYIAGNSMGGYIAGNYAIKYPERVTGLWLLNALGVESADESEMFKDISNNKKPIVLVQDKNDLQKLTSFVFQRPPYIPEFVISELAKKAEKDYQINQKIFYEIHKQDKNKVKFASPLDRGLAKFSKPVLITWGKQDRVLHYSAAKVLSQIAPQAEMVVMDDIGHLPMIEAPKATAKQFISFSSRN
;
A
#
# COMPACT_ATOMS: atom_id res chain seq x y z
N MET A 1 2.08 36.70 -43.06
CA MET A 1 3.16 35.69 -43.12
C MET A 1 2.90 34.67 -42.03
N GLU A 2 3.01 33.39 -42.41
CA GLU A 2 2.29 32.22 -41.89
C GLU A 2 2.24 32.00 -40.38
N SER A 3 1.02 31.72 -39.90
CA SER A 3 0.75 31.07 -38.62
C SER A 3 1.16 29.60 -38.72
N THR A 4 2.23 29.22 -38.03
CA THR A 4 2.64 27.82 -37.90
C THR A 4 2.25 27.34 -36.50
N ALA A 5 1.11 26.67 -36.38
CA ALA A 5 0.74 25.97 -35.15
C ALA A 5 1.65 24.75 -34.99
N PHE A 6 2.62 24.82 -34.07
CA PHE A 6 3.52 23.72 -33.79
C PHE A 6 2.84 22.72 -32.85
N ARG A 7 2.38 21.59 -33.40
CA ARG A 7 1.92 20.45 -32.58
C ARG A 7 3.13 19.65 -32.13
N MET A 8 3.60 19.89 -30.91
CA MET A 8 4.68 19.10 -30.33
C MET A 8 4.10 17.87 -29.64
N ARG A 9 4.39 16.68 -30.20
CA ARG A 9 4.01 15.39 -29.63
C ARG A 9 5.20 14.84 -28.87
N MET A 10 5.27 15.06 -27.55
CA MET A 10 6.26 14.37 -26.71
C MET A 10 5.73 12.99 -26.34
N ILE A 11 6.50 11.95 -26.70
CA ILE A 11 6.27 10.58 -26.29
C ILE A 11 7.30 10.28 -25.19
N PHE A 12 6.83 10.10 -23.96
CA PHE A 12 7.66 9.58 -22.88
C PHE A 12 7.37 8.10 -22.68
N GLN A 13 8.44 7.30 -22.60
CA GLN A 13 8.37 5.87 -22.34
C GLN A 13 8.97 5.61 -20.96
N PHE A 14 8.12 5.38 -19.98
CA PHE A 14 8.50 4.95 -18.63
C PHE A 14 7.67 3.73 -18.26
N ALA A 15 8.33 2.66 -17.81
CA ALA A 15 7.70 1.43 -17.32
C ALA A 15 6.64 0.80 -18.27
N GLY A 16 6.97 0.65 -19.56
CA GLY A 16 6.18 -0.16 -20.50
C GLY A 16 4.83 0.40 -20.96
N ALA A 17 4.37 1.56 -20.47
CA ALA A 17 3.15 2.20 -20.94
C ALA A 17 3.45 3.44 -21.80
N LYS A 18 2.81 3.53 -22.98
CA LYS A 18 2.85 4.73 -23.84
C LYS A 18 1.79 5.72 -23.37
N TYR A 19 2.20 6.89 -22.89
CA TYR A 19 1.29 8.00 -22.61
C TYR A 19 1.43 9.06 -23.70
N ALA A 20 0.33 9.41 -24.36
CA ALA A 20 0.23 10.54 -25.27
C ALA A 20 -0.61 11.63 -24.59
N TYR A 21 0.01 12.76 -24.27
CA TYR A 21 -0.71 13.94 -23.77
C TYR A 21 -0.94 14.92 -24.92
N HIS A 22 -2.17 15.41 -25.06
CA HIS A 22 -2.51 16.57 -25.89
C HIS A 22 -2.74 17.76 -24.97
N PHE A 23 -1.91 18.80 -25.14
CA PHE A 23 -2.08 20.09 -24.50
C PHE A 23 -2.68 21.05 -25.53
N GLU A 24 -3.84 21.64 -25.23
CA GLU A 24 -4.27 22.89 -25.85
C GLU A 24 -3.62 24.05 -25.08
N CYS A 25 -2.77 24.81 -25.78
CA CYS A 25 -2.12 25.98 -25.20
C CYS A 25 -3.13 27.13 -25.08
N LEU A 26 -3.34 27.61 -23.85
CA LEU A 26 -3.83 28.96 -23.57
C LEU A 26 -2.90 29.98 -24.25
N GLU A 27 -3.48 30.97 -24.93
CA GLU A 27 -2.76 32.10 -25.51
C GLU A 27 -1.98 32.85 -24.42
N VAL A 28 -0.67 32.58 -24.36
CA VAL A 28 0.28 33.39 -23.62
C VAL A 28 0.92 34.34 -24.61
N THR A 29 0.66 35.63 -24.46
CA THR A 29 1.39 36.71 -25.15
C THR A 29 2.86 36.67 -24.74
N SER A 30 3.66 35.95 -25.52
CA SER A 30 5.05 35.63 -25.20
C SER A 30 6.02 36.61 -25.88
N LYS A 31 6.82 37.31 -25.06
CA LYS A 31 8.14 37.79 -25.49
C LYS A 31 8.94 36.54 -25.89
N ARG A 32 9.29 36.41 -27.18
CA ARG A 32 10.09 35.29 -27.72
C ARG A 32 11.34 35.07 -26.85
N MET A 33 11.31 34.04 -26.01
CA MET A 33 12.47 33.57 -25.27
C MET A 33 13.45 32.95 -26.29
N THR A 34 14.67 33.47 -26.36
CA THR A 34 15.64 32.97 -27.34
C THR A 34 16.05 31.53 -27.02
N MET A 35 16.40 30.72 -28.04
CA MET A 35 16.88 29.35 -27.81
C MET A 35 18.03 29.29 -26.79
N LYS A 36 18.91 30.30 -26.78
CA LYS A 36 20.00 30.43 -25.78
C LYS A 36 19.48 30.54 -24.34
N ASN A 37 18.36 31.21 -24.11
CA ASN A 37 17.76 31.35 -22.78
C ASN A 37 17.11 30.04 -22.34
N ILE A 38 16.45 29.32 -23.26
CA ILE A 38 15.90 27.99 -23.00
C ILE A 38 17.04 27.03 -22.63
N THR A 39 18.12 26.99 -23.42
CA THR A 39 19.29 26.12 -23.14
C THR A 39 19.94 26.43 -21.80
N LYS A 40 20.09 27.72 -21.42
CA LYS A 40 20.63 28.11 -20.11
C LYS A 40 19.74 27.68 -18.95
N ILE A 41 18.41 27.83 -19.08
CA ILE A 41 17.46 27.39 -18.06
C ILE A 41 17.48 25.87 -17.92
N THR A 42 17.49 25.15 -19.04
CA THR A 42 17.59 23.68 -19.04
C THR A 42 18.90 23.20 -18.43
N LEU A 43 20.04 23.79 -18.81
CA LEU A 43 21.35 23.46 -18.21
C LEU A 43 21.40 23.80 -16.72
N GLY A 44 20.82 24.93 -16.30
CA GLY A 44 20.72 25.30 -14.89
C GLY A 44 19.89 24.31 -14.08
N LEU A 45 18.73 23.88 -14.60
CA LEU A 45 17.91 22.83 -14.01
C LEU A 45 18.62 21.48 -13.97
N LEU A 46 19.34 21.13 -15.04
CA LEU A 46 20.11 19.89 -15.09
C LEU A 46 21.24 19.91 -14.06
N PHE A 47 21.93 21.04 -13.94
CA PHE A 47 23.00 21.24 -12.97
C PHE A 47 22.48 21.21 -11.54
N THR A 48 21.34 21.82 -11.23
CA THR A 48 20.77 21.75 -9.88
C THR A 48 20.28 20.34 -9.52
N VAL A 49 19.72 19.61 -10.48
CA VAL A 49 19.35 18.19 -10.29
C VAL A 49 20.59 17.32 -10.09
N LEU A 50 21.63 17.50 -10.91
CA LEU A 50 22.90 16.77 -10.79
C LEU A 50 23.63 17.12 -9.49
N PHE A 51 23.74 18.41 -9.15
CA PHE A 51 24.35 18.86 -7.91
C PHE A 51 23.58 18.35 -6.69
N GLY A 52 22.24 18.42 -6.72
CA GLY A 52 21.39 17.82 -5.68
C GLY A 52 21.60 16.31 -5.55
N TYR A 53 21.79 15.59 -6.66
CA TYR A 53 22.08 14.15 -6.64
C TYR A 53 23.43 13.83 -5.98
N PHE A 54 24.47 14.65 -6.20
CA PHE A 54 25.79 14.45 -5.60
C PHE A 54 25.93 15.03 -4.18
N ALA A 55 25.11 16.02 -3.81
CA ALA A 55 25.17 16.68 -2.50
C ALA A 55 24.27 16.05 -1.43
N LEU A 56 23.25 15.28 -1.83
CA LEU A 56 22.28 14.66 -0.91
C LEU A 56 22.65 13.21 -0.59
N SER A 57 22.41 12.81 0.67
CA SER A 57 22.52 11.40 1.07
C SER A 57 21.41 10.55 0.42
N SER A 58 21.63 9.23 0.33
CA SER A 58 20.60 8.30 -0.16
C SER A 58 19.28 8.41 0.61
N GLU A 59 19.36 8.66 1.93
CA GLU A 59 18.21 8.90 2.79
C GLU A 59 17.47 10.18 2.41
N GLN A 60 18.19 11.28 2.19
CA GLN A 60 17.59 12.55 1.78
C GLN A 60 16.90 12.44 0.42
N LEU A 61 17.51 11.77 -0.55
CA LEU A 61 16.91 11.49 -1.85
C LEU A 61 15.65 10.62 -1.73
N PHE A 62 15.70 9.57 -0.91
CA PHE A 62 14.57 8.70 -0.64
C PHE A 62 13.40 9.45 0.03
N ASN A 63 13.68 10.27 1.03
CA ASN A 63 12.68 11.06 1.74
C ASN A 63 12.08 12.17 0.85
N ALA A 64 12.88 12.80 0.00
CA ALA A 64 12.41 13.77 -0.98
C ALA A 64 11.48 13.11 -2.02
N GLY A 65 11.87 11.94 -2.55
CA GLY A 65 11.06 11.18 -3.50
C GLY A 65 9.69 10.79 -2.91
N GLN A 66 9.68 10.24 -1.69
CA GLN A 66 8.41 9.92 -1.01
C GLN A 66 7.56 11.16 -0.74
N SER A 67 8.16 12.28 -0.33
CA SER A 67 7.41 13.53 -0.11
C SER A 67 6.75 14.05 -1.40
N ILE A 68 7.42 13.92 -2.54
CA ILE A 68 6.85 14.28 -3.84
C ILE A 68 5.67 13.37 -4.18
N GLU A 69 5.82 12.04 -4.06
CA GLU A 69 4.73 11.09 -4.33
C GLU A 69 3.51 11.35 -3.44
N ARG A 70 3.72 11.56 -2.13
CA ARG A 70 2.65 11.93 -1.18
C ARG A 70 1.94 13.22 -1.61
N LYS A 71 2.70 14.27 -1.93
CA LYS A 71 2.15 15.56 -2.38
C LYS A 71 1.34 15.42 -3.67
N LEU A 72 1.82 14.62 -4.64
CA LEU A 72 1.10 14.34 -5.88
C LEU A 72 -0.20 13.55 -5.63
N ALA A 73 -0.25 12.74 -4.58
CA ALA A 73 -1.45 12.07 -4.11
C ALA A 73 -2.33 12.95 -3.20
N GLY A 74 -1.95 14.21 -2.95
CA GLY A 74 -2.69 15.11 -2.06
C GLY A 74 -2.67 14.68 -0.60
N LEU A 75 -1.66 13.92 -0.18
CA LEU A 75 -1.53 13.37 1.17
C LEU A 75 -0.47 14.12 1.97
N SER A 76 -0.74 14.28 3.26
CA SER A 76 0.15 14.87 4.25
C SER A 76 0.44 13.85 5.36
N VAL A 77 1.67 13.88 5.90
CA VAL A 77 2.03 13.05 7.05
C VAL A 77 1.47 13.70 8.30
N LYS A 78 0.81 12.90 9.13
CA LYS A 78 0.28 13.25 10.42
C LYS A 78 0.70 12.21 11.45
N SER A 79 0.58 12.58 12.72
CA SER A 79 0.70 11.65 13.84
C SER A 79 -0.40 11.93 14.85
N ILE A 80 -0.78 10.90 15.59
CA ILE A 80 -1.74 11.01 16.67
C ILE A 80 -1.33 10.10 17.82
N LYS A 81 -1.52 10.59 19.04
CA LYS A 81 -1.21 9.83 20.25
C LYS A 81 -2.40 8.94 20.62
N ILE A 82 -2.12 7.67 20.80
CA ILE A 82 -2.97 6.69 21.49
C ILE A 82 -2.30 6.31 22.82
N ASP A 83 -2.99 5.54 23.66
CA ASP A 83 -2.56 5.16 25.00
C ASP A 83 -1.14 4.56 25.02
N GLU A 84 -0.86 3.68 24.05
CA GLU A 84 0.39 2.94 23.99
C GLU A 84 1.52 3.68 23.24
N GLY A 85 1.24 4.78 22.53
CA GLY A 85 2.27 5.54 21.83
C GLY A 85 1.75 6.42 20.68
N GLU A 86 2.68 7.01 19.95
CA GLU A 86 2.37 7.82 18.77
C GLU A 86 2.26 6.96 17.51
N VAL A 87 1.20 7.18 16.74
CA VAL A 87 0.92 6.46 15.50
C VAL A 87 0.94 7.43 14.34
N ALA A 88 1.77 7.14 13.34
CA ALA A 88 1.87 7.91 12.12
C ALA A 88 0.82 7.47 11.09
N TYR A 89 0.31 8.42 10.32
CA TYR A 89 -0.62 8.15 9.23
C TYR A 89 -0.50 9.19 8.11
N LEU A 90 -1.01 8.86 6.93
CA LEU A 90 -1.24 9.82 5.86
C LEU A 90 -2.69 10.26 5.88
N GLU A 91 -2.91 11.56 5.68
CA GLU A 91 -4.23 12.18 5.58
C GLU A 91 -4.33 13.06 4.34
N GLY A 92 -5.45 12.99 3.63
CA GLY A 92 -5.81 13.90 2.56
C GLY A 92 -7.06 13.47 1.79
N GLY A 93 -7.36 14.16 0.69
CA GLY A 93 -8.58 13.92 -0.08
C GLY A 93 -9.84 14.55 0.54
N LYS A 94 -11.02 14.14 0.06
CA LYS A 94 -12.32 14.67 0.49
C LYS A 94 -13.44 13.67 0.22
N GLY A 95 -14.56 13.75 0.94
CA GLY A 95 -15.70 12.84 0.76
C GLY A 95 -15.68 11.70 1.77
N ASP A 96 -16.23 10.54 1.41
CA ASP A 96 -16.35 9.40 2.32
C ASP A 96 -14.98 8.93 2.80
N VAL A 97 -14.89 8.56 4.08
CA VAL A 97 -13.62 8.15 4.68
C VAL A 97 -13.27 6.72 4.27
N ILE A 98 -12.03 6.52 3.83
CA ILE A 98 -11.41 5.21 3.66
C ILE A 98 -10.15 5.08 4.51
N VAL A 99 -10.11 4.05 5.33
CA VAL A 99 -8.98 3.70 6.19
C VAL A 99 -8.19 2.55 5.56
N PHE A 100 -6.91 2.77 5.28
CA PHE A 100 -6.02 1.79 4.67
C PHE A 100 -5.02 1.19 5.69
N LEU A 101 -4.96 -0.14 5.73
CA LEU A 101 -4.05 -0.92 6.58
C LEU A 101 -3.05 -1.73 5.73
N HIS A 102 -1.76 -1.41 5.83
CA HIS A 102 -0.72 -2.06 5.02
C HIS A 102 -0.41 -3.51 5.47
N GLY A 103 0.26 -4.26 4.59
CA GLY A 103 0.75 -5.62 4.86
C GLY A 103 1.96 -5.68 5.79
N PHE A 104 2.41 -6.89 6.13
CA PHE A 104 3.57 -7.10 7.00
C PHE A 104 4.85 -6.47 6.41
N GLY A 105 5.64 -5.79 7.24
CA GLY A 105 6.92 -5.18 6.84
C GLY A 105 6.79 -3.94 5.94
N ALA A 106 5.56 -3.56 5.58
CA ALA A 106 5.25 -2.37 4.79
C ALA A 106 4.97 -1.14 5.69
N ASN A 107 4.42 -0.09 5.10
CA ASN A 107 4.02 1.15 5.76
C ASN A 107 2.91 1.87 4.95
N LYS A 108 2.44 3.01 5.44
CA LYS A 108 1.42 3.89 4.85
C LYS A 108 1.70 4.29 3.41
N ASP A 109 2.97 4.34 2.98
CA ASP A 109 3.34 4.75 1.62
C ASP A 109 2.99 3.73 0.55
N ASN A 110 2.67 2.49 0.93
CA ASN A 110 2.15 1.48 0.00
C ASN A 110 0.82 1.89 -0.65
N TRP A 111 0.11 2.85 -0.06
CA TRP A 111 -1.19 3.31 -0.54
C TRP A 111 -1.12 4.57 -1.41
N VAL A 112 0.02 5.27 -1.45
CA VAL A 112 0.13 6.61 -2.08
C VAL A 112 -0.28 6.59 -3.56
N ARG A 113 0.16 5.59 -4.31
CA ARG A 113 -0.15 5.48 -5.75
C ARG A 113 -1.63 5.16 -6.01
N LEU A 114 -2.24 4.32 -5.17
CA LEU A 114 -3.67 4.04 -5.22
C LEU A 114 -4.48 5.28 -4.83
N ALA A 115 -4.08 5.94 -3.74
CA ALA A 115 -4.73 7.13 -3.18
C ALA A 115 -4.85 8.28 -4.18
N LYS A 116 -3.86 8.45 -5.06
CA LYS A 116 -3.91 9.43 -6.16
C LYS A 116 -5.15 9.30 -7.04
N HIS A 117 -5.72 8.10 -7.16
CA HIS A 117 -6.91 7.81 -7.95
C HIS A 117 -8.22 7.84 -7.14
N LEU A 118 -8.15 8.08 -5.83
CA LEU A 118 -9.30 8.09 -4.92
C LEU A 118 -9.50 9.44 -4.23
N LYS A 119 -8.45 10.25 -4.10
CA LYS A 119 -8.42 11.50 -3.30
C LYS A 119 -9.50 12.52 -3.65
N ASP A 120 -10.04 12.48 -4.86
CA ASP A 120 -11.00 13.48 -5.34
C ASP A 120 -12.42 13.17 -4.86
N ASP A 121 -12.70 11.93 -4.44
CA ASP A 121 -14.02 11.46 -3.99
C ASP A 121 -13.99 10.83 -2.58
N TYR A 122 -12.81 10.48 -2.07
CA TYR A 122 -12.62 9.89 -0.75
C TYR A 122 -11.63 10.65 0.13
N SER A 123 -11.95 10.75 1.42
CA SER A 123 -11.03 11.18 2.47
C SER A 123 -10.18 9.98 2.90
N ILE A 124 -8.86 10.08 2.78
CA ILE A 124 -7.93 8.96 2.90
C ILE A 124 -7.19 9.03 4.22
N ILE A 125 -7.24 7.94 4.99
CA ILE A 125 -6.44 7.71 6.20
C ILE A 125 -5.61 6.44 5.99
N ALA A 126 -4.31 6.57 5.73
CA ALA A 126 -3.42 5.40 5.59
C ALA A 126 -2.50 5.29 6.80
N ILE A 127 -2.68 4.24 7.61
CA ILE A 127 -2.05 4.11 8.93
C ILE A 127 -0.75 3.33 8.81
N ASP A 128 0.32 3.82 9.44
CA ASP A 128 1.43 2.95 9.84
C ASP A 128 0.97 2.13 11.04
N LEU A 129 0.73 0.84 10.82
CA LEU A 129 0.30 -0.04 11.91
C LEU A 129 1.35 -0.02 13.03
N PRO A 130 0.93 0.04 14.30
CA PRO A 130 1.85 -0.02 15.44
C PRO A 130 2.84 -1.20 15.30
N GLY A 131 4.12 -0.92 15.53
CA GLY A 131 5.23 -1.84 15.24
C GLY A 131 5.89 -1.64 13.88
N PHE A 132 5.31 -0.84 12.99
CA PHE A 132 5.80 -0.60 11.62
C PHE A 132 5.94 0.89 11.30
N GLY A 133 6.62 1.19 10.19
CA GLY A 133 6.73 2.56 9.66
C GLY A 133 7.29 3.55 10.67
N ASP A 134 6.65 4.70 10.78
CA ASP A 134 7.03 5.77 11.72
C ASP A 134 6.20 5.72 13.03
N SER A 135 5.34 4.71 13.20
CA SER A 135 4.61 4.47 14.44
C SER A 135 5.50 3.85 15.52
N PHE A 136 5.06 3.93 16.78
CA PHE A 136 5.82 3.38 17.91
C PHE A 136 6.17 1.89 17.73
N LYS A 137 7.35 1.50 18.25
CA LYS A 137 7.93 0.15 18.16
C LYS A 137 8.43 -0.29 19.53
N LYS A 138 7.53 -0.78 20.37
CA LYS A 138 7.79 -1.15 21.76
C LYS A 138 7.81 -2.68 21.92
N MET A 139 8.93 -3.23 22.36
CA MET A 139 9.15 -4.69 22.42
C MET A 139 8.37 -5.41 23.52
N ASP A 140 7.96 -4.68 24.55
CA ASP A 140 7.18 -5.16 25.70
C ASP A 140 5.67 -5.32 25.40
N LEU A 141 5.19 -4.77 24.28
CA LEU A 141 3.79 -4.87 23.86
C LEU A 141 3.52 -6.12 23.00
N LYS A 142 2.25 -6.52 22.94
CA LYS A 142 1.76 -7.56 22.02
C LYS A 142 1.29 -6.95 20.70
N TYR A 143 1.49 -7.65 19.60
CA TYR A 143 1.14 -7.25 18.22
C TYR A 143 0.30 -8.32 17.51
N ASP A 144 -0.37 -9.18 18.27
CA ASP A 144 -1.41 -10.06 17.73
C ASP A 144 -2.57 -9.26 17.09
N VAL A 145 -3.39 -9.95 16.29
CA VAL A 145 -4.49 -9.33 15.54
C VAL A 145 -5.46 -8.55 16.43
N GLU A 146 -5.74 -9.04 17.63
CA GLU A 146 -6.67 -8.40 18.55
C GLU A 146 -6.10 -7.06 19.04
N SER A 147 -4.81 -7.07 19.40
CA SER A 147 -4.10 -5.87 19.82
C SER A 147 -4.02 -4.83 18.70
N GLN A 148 -3.75 -5.25 17.46
CA GLN A 148 -3.76 -4.34 16.32
C GLN A 148 -5.15 -3.77 16.04
N VAL A 149 -6.22 -4.59 16.11
CA VAL A 149 -7.61 -4.12 15.97
C VAL A 149 -7.98 -3.09 17.03
N ARG A 150 -7.58 -3.30 18.30
CA ARG A 150 -7.82 -2.32 19.39
C ARG A 150 -7.13 -1.00 19.13
N ARG A 151 -5.87 -1.01 18.69
CA ARG A 151 -5.11 0.23 18.39
C ARG A 151 -5.67 0.99 17.19
N VAL A 152 -6.09 0.27 16.15
CA VAL A 152 -6.78 0.89 15.01
C VAL A 152 -8.09 1.52 15.47
N ASN A 153 -8.88 0.83 16.30
CA ASN A 153 -10.09 1.40 16.90
C ASN A 153 -9.79 2.70 17.65
N GLU A 154 -8.81 2.66 18.54
CA GLU A 154 -8.45 3.82 19.37
C GLU A 154 -8.00 5.01 18.52
N LEU A 155 -7.14 4.78 17.52
CA LEU A 155 -6.74 5.82 16.59
C LEU A 155 -7.95 6.45 15.87
N ILE A 156 -8.88 5.62 15.39
CA ILE A 156 -10.08 6.08 14.68
C ILE A 156 -11.01 6.88 15.60
N ASP A 157 -11.15 6.46 16.85
CA ASP A 157 -11.92 7.20 17.86
C ASP A 157 -11.27 8.57 18.15
N GLN A 158 -9.93 8.63 18.26
CA GLN A 158 -9.20 9.90 18.45
C GLN A 158 -9.30 10.84 17.23
N LEU A 159 -9.45 10.31 16.02
CA LEU A 159 -9.72 11.10 14.82
C LEU A 159 -11.18 11.56 14.71
N GLY A 160 -12.08 11.10 15.59
CA GLY A 160 -13.50 11.43 15.55
C GLY A 160 -14.24 10.83 14.35
N ILE A 161 -13.73 9.72 13.78
CA ILE A 161 -14.32 9.08 12.60
C ILE A 161 -15.32 7.99 13.03
N ASN A 162 -16.60 8.21 12.71
CA ASN A 162 -17.67 7.32 13.17
C ASN A 162 -18.04 6.21 12.16
N LYS A 163 -18.00 6.51 10.85
CA LYS A 163 -18.32 5.57 9.78
C LYS A 163 -17.35 5.73 8.62
N PHE A 164 -16.87 4.61 8.08
CA PHE A 164 -15.84 4.61 7.05
C PHE A 164 -15.78 3.28 6.29
N TYR A 165 -15.20 3.32 5.11
CA TYR A 165 -14.70 2.13 4.43
C TYR A 165 -13.38 1.71 5.05
N ILE A 166 -13.17 0.41 5.28
CA ILE A 166 -11.88 -0.10 5.75
C ILE A 166 -11.28 -1.04 4.70
N ALA A 167 -10.03 -0.80 4.35
CA ALA A 167 -9.31 -1.54 3.34
C ALA A 167 -7.98 -2.06 3.89
N GLY A 168 -7.59 -3.27 3.51
CA GLY A 168 -6.34 -3.82 3.99
C GLY A 168 -5.70 -4.81 3.02
N ASN A 169 -4.37 -4.76 2.95
CA ASN A 169 -3.58 -5.72 2.18
C ASN A 169 -2.89 -6.73 3.08
N SER A 170 -2.90 -8.03 2.71
CA SER A 170 -2.14 -9.06 3.41
C SER A 170 -2.49 -9.10 4.91
N MET A 171 -1.50 -8.97 5.80
CA MET A 171 -1.70 -8.78 7.25
C MET A 171 -2.68 -7.64 7.58
N GLY A 172 -2.63 -6.52 6.87
CA GLY A 172 -3.57 -5.41 7.04
C GLY A 172 -5.00 -5.81 6.63
N GLY A 173 -5.17 -6.70 5.66
CA GLY A 173 -6.47 -7.29 5.29
C GLY A 173 -7.02 -8.20 6.38
N TYR A 174 -6.14 -8.99 7.02
CA TYR A 174 -6.50 -9.80 8.19
C TYR A 174 -6.98 -8.93 9.36
N ILE A 175 -6.29 -7.83 9.63
CA ILE A 175 -6.67 -6.85 10.67
C ILE A 175 -7.97 -6.13 10.27
N ALA A 176 -8.11 -5.68 9.01
CA ALA A 176 -9.30 -4.99 8.52
C ALA A 176 -10.56 -5.86 8.61
N GLY A 177 -10.45 -7.14 8.22
CA GLY A 177 -11.55 -8.09 8.34
C GLY A 177 -11.96 -8.32 9.79
N ASN A 178 -11.00 -8.56 10.68
CA ASN A 178 -11.27 -8.72 12.11
C ASN A 178 -11.83 -7.45 12.76
N TYR A 179 -11.38 -6.27 12.33
CA TYR A 179 -11.95 -5.00 12.74
C TYR A 179 -13.41 -4.90 12.33
N ALA A 180 -13.73 -5.20 11.06
CA ALA A 180 -15.08 -5.11 10.54
C ALA A 180 -16.04 -6.10 11.21
N ILE A 181 -15.57 -7.31 11.53
CA ILE A 181 -16.35 -8.30 12.29
C ILE A 181 -16.64 -7.79 13.72
N LYS A 182 -15.68 -7.12 14.35
CA LYS A 182 -15.80 -6.65 15.75
C LYS A 182 -16.62 -5.37 15.89
N TYR A 183 -16.55 -4.47 14.91
CA TYR A 183 -17.20 -3.16 14.90
C TYR A 183 -18.03 -2.93 13.62
N PRO A 184 -18.99 -3.80 13.29
CA PRO A 184 -19.72 -3.76 12.02
C PRO A 184 -20.57 -2.49 11.84
N GLU A 185 -20.93 -1.81 12.93
CA GLU A 185 -21.68 -0.55 12.94
C GLU A 185 -20.88 0.65 12.42
N ARG A 186 -19.54 0.60 12.54
CA ARG A 186 -18.63 1.65 12.05
C ARG A 186 -18.17 1.43 10.61
N VAL A 187 -18.38 0.23 10.06
CA VAL A 187 -17.92 -0.12 8.71
C VAL A 187 -19.02 0.09 7.68
N THR A 188 -18.77 1.03 6.76
CA THR A 188 -19.60 1.26 5.56
C THR A 188 -19.41 0.11 4.57
N GLY A 189 -18.15 -0.28 4.33
CA GLY A 189 -17.79 -1.43 3.51
C GLY A 189 -16.36 -1.89 3.78
N LEU A 190 -16.09 -3.17 3.56
CA LEU A 190 -14.80 -3.81 3.77
C LEU A 190 -14.13 -4.11 2.43
N TRP A 191 -12.86 -3.74 2.25
CA TRP A 191 -12.07 -4.07 1.07
C TRP A 191 -10.84 -4.92 1.43
N LEU A 192 -10.85 -6.18 1.00
CA LEU A 192 -9.77 -7.15 1.23
C LEU A 192 -8.90 -7.26 -0.03
N LEU A 193 -7.65 -6.83 0.05
CA LEU A 193 -6.69 -6.89 -1.06
C LEU A 193 -5.64 -7.97 -0.78
N ASN A 194 -5.73 -9.14 -1.41
CA ASN A 194 -4.83 -10.27 -1.13
C ASN A 194 -4.69 -10.50 0.39
N ALA A 195 -5.82 -10.69 1.09
CA ALA A 195 -5.87 -10.65 2.55
C ALA A 195 -5.33 -11.94 3.20
N LEU A 196 -4.55 -11.80 4.27
CA LEU A 196 -4.13 -12.90 5.13
C LEU A 196 -5.33 -13.41 5.96
N GLY A 197 -5.21 -14.63 6.51
CA GLY A 197 -6.12 -15.11 7.56
C GLY A 197 -7.21 -16.07 7.09
N VAL A 198 -7.08 -16.64 5.90
CA VAL A 198 -7.99 -17.66 5.35
C VAL A 198 -7.36 -19.03 5.51
N GLU A 199 -7.78 -19.82 6.49
CA GLU A 199 -7.15 -21.11 6.83
C GLU A 199 -7.49 -22.23 5.84
N SER A 200 -8.69 -22.17 5.28
CA SER A 200 -9.23 -23.19 4.36
C SER A 200 -8.80 -23.01 2.90
N ALA A 201 -7.97 -22.01 2.59
CA ALA A 201 -7.39 -21.82 1.27
C ALA A 201 -6.25 -22.81 0.98
N ASP A 202 -5.94 -23.03 -0.30
CA ASP A 202 -4.75 -23.77 -0.70
C ASP A 202 -3.49 -23.09 -0.17
N GLU A 203 -2.47 -23.90 0.11
CA GLU A 203 -1.20 -23.40 0.62
C GLU A 203 -0.41 -22.68 -0.47
N SER A 204 0.03 -21.45 -0.17
CA SER A 204 0.86 -20.63 -1.05
C SER A 204 2.31 -21.13 -1.11
N GLU A 205 3.09 -20.61 -2.06
CA GLU A 205 4.52 -20.90 -2.13
C GLU A 205 5.25 -20.49 -0.84
N MET A 206 4.92 -19.32 -0.28
CA MET A 206 5.52 -18.85 0.97
C MET A 206 5.24 -19.81 2.14
N PHE A 207 4.00 -20.26 2.31
CA PHE A 207 3.66 -21.14 3.44
C PHE A 207 4.21 -22.55 3.26
N LYS A 208 4.29 -23.08 2.03
CA LYS A 208 5.02 -24.32 1.72
C LYS A 208 6.49 -24.19 2.12
N ASP A 209 7.12 -23.07 1.82
CA ASP A 209 8.51 -22.81 2.20
C ASP A 209 8.68 -22.78 3.72
N ILE A 210 7.78 -22.12 4.45
CA ILE A 210 7.79 -22.07 5.92
C ILE A 210 7.59 -23.47 6.53
N SER A 211 6.64 -24.27 6.02
CA SER A 211 6.42 -25.64 6.48
C SER A 211 7.61 -26.57 6.22
N ASN A 212 8.46 -26.23 5.24
CA ASN A 212 9.73 -26.87 4.98
C ASN A 212 10.92 -26.23 5.75
N ASN A 213 10.64 -25.51 6.84
CA ASN A 213 11.61 -24.85 7.72
C ASN A 213 12.48 -23.78 7.03
N LYS A 214 12.04 -23.22 5.89
CA LYS A 214 12.71 -22.05 5.32
C LYS A 214 12.32 -20.79 6.08
N LYS A 215 13.24 -19.84 6.15
CA LYS A 215 12.99 -18.49 6.68
C LYS A 215 11.82 -17.85 5.91
N PRO A 216 10.79 -17.30 6.59
CA PRO A 216 9.73 -16.54 5.93
C PRO A 216 10.32 -15.41 5.06
N ILE A 217 9.99 -15.39 3.76
CA ILE A 217 10.53 -14.43 2.79
C ILE A 217 10.26 -12.97 3.18
N VAL A 218 9.19 -12.73 3.95
CA VAL A 218 8.78 -11.41 4.44
C VAL A 218 9.64 -10.88 5.59
N LEU A 219 10.42 -11.74 6.26
CA LEU A 219 11.35 -11.35 7.33
C LEU A 219 12.66 -10.84 6.73
N VAL A 220 12.64 -9.62 6.21
CA VAL A 220 13.81 -8.98 5.59
C VAL A 220 14.81 -8.56 6.66
N GLN A 221 16.04 -9.08 6.58
CA GLN A 221 17.14 -8.67 7.46
C GLN A 221 18.16 -7.80 6.75
N ASP A 222 18.32 -7.98 5.44
CA ASP A 222 19.35 -7.32 4.65
C ASP A 222 18.85 -6.99 3.23
N LYS A 223 19.74 -6.40 2.44
CA LYS A 223 19.48 -6.02 1.05
C LYS A 223 19.12 -7.21 0.15
N ASN A 224 19.77 -8.35 0.34
CA ASN A 224 19.56 -9.54 -0.49
C ASN A 224 18.17 -10.15 -0.20
N ASP A 225 17.77 -10.19 1.06
CA ASP A 225 16.40 -10.55 1.45
C ASP A 225 15.37 -9.60 0.82
N LEU A 226 15.63 -8.28 0.82
CA LEU A 226 14.72 -7.31 0.21
C LEU A 226 14.57 -7.51 -1.30
N GLN A 227 15.67 -7.80 -2.01
CA GLN A 227 15.65 -8.09 -3.45
C GLN A 227 14.88 -9.38 -3.77
N LYS A 228 15.07 -10.43 -2.96
CA LYS A 228 14.31 -11.67 -3.06
C LYS A 228 12.83 -11.43 -2.79
N LEU A 229 12.49 -10.70 -1.72
CA LEU A 229 11.12 -10.34 -1.39
C LEU A 229 10.47 -9.56 -2.54
N THR A 230 11.15 -8.58 -3.12
CA THR A 230 10.65 -7.80 -4.27
C THR A 230 10.32 -8.71 -5.44
N SER A 231 11.18 -9.67 -5.76
CA SER A 231 10.93 -10.65 -6.83
C SER A 231 9.84 -11.66 -6.49
N PHE A 232 9.49 -11.79 -5.21
CA PHE A 232 8.51 -12.74 -4.71
C PHE A 232 7.09 -12.14 -4.67
N VAL A 233 6.96 -10.86 -4.30
CA VAL A 233 5.67 -10.19 -4.11
C VAL A 233 5.12 -9.58 -5.40
N PHE A 234 5.97 -9.23 -6.37
CA PHE A 234 5.56 -8.64 -7.64
C PHE A 234 5.51 -9.70 -8.75
N GLN A 235 4.48 -9.66 -9.58
CA GLN A 235 4.45 -10.45 -10.82
C GLN A 235 5.40 -9.85 -11.87
N ARG A 236 5.46 -8.52 -11.95
CA ARG A 236 6.42 -7.78 -12.78
C ARG A 236 7.15 -6.76 -11.92
N PRO A 237 8.29 -7.14 -11.30
CA PRO A 237 9.02 -6.25 -10.41
C PRO A 237 9.37 -4.93 -11.10
N PRO A 238 9.03 -3.77 -10.50
CA PRO A 238 9.44 -2.49 -11.05
C PRO A 238 10.96 -2.33 -10.91
N TYR A 239 11.55 -1.50 -11.75
CA TYR A 239 12.92 -1.02 -11.50
C TYR A 239 12.92 -0.16 -10.23
N ILE A 240 13.72 -0.54 -9.24
CA ILE A 240 13.91 0.21 -8.00
C ILE A 240 15.36 0.69 -7.97
N PRO A 241 15.61 2.01 -7.91
CA PRO A 241 16.97 2.54 -7.82
C PRO A 241 17.73 1.99 -6.61
N GLU A 242 19.03 1.78 -6.76
CA GLU A 242 19.89 1.19 -5.74
C GLU A 242 19.84 1.93 -4.39
N PHE A 243 19.83 3.26 -4.43
CA PHE A 243 19.74 4.07 -3.21
C PHE A 243 18.43 3.85 -2.43
N VAL A 244 17.33 3.51 -3.14
CA VAL A 244 16.04 3.19 -2.52
C VAL A 244 16.07 1.82 -1.87
N ILE A 245 16.58 0.80 -2.58
CA ILE A 245 16.75 -0.55 -2.03
C ILE A 245 17.65 -0.52 -0.79
N SER A 246 18.76 0.20 -0.85
CA SER A 246 19.69 0.35 0.27
C SER A 246 19.02 0.99 1.50
N GLU A 247 18.21 2.03 1.30
CA GLU A 247 17.52 2.70 2.41
C GLU A 247 16.42 1.83 3.02
N LEU A 248 15.62 1.15 2.19
CA LEU A 248 14.62 0.20 2.66
C LEU A 248 15.25 -0.98 3.41
N ALA A 249 16.40 -1.48 2.95
CA ALA A 249 17.13 -2.55 3.62
C ALA A 249 17.64 -2.13 5.01
N LYS A 250 18.21 -0.92 5.15
CA LYS A 250 18.63 -0.38 6.46
C LYS A 250 17.47 -0.27 7.44
N LYS A 251 16.30 0.19 6.97
CA LYS A 251 15.09 0.26 7.80
C LYS A 251 14.62 -1.13 8.22
N ALA A 252 14.61 -2.09 7.29
CA ALA A 252 14.24 -3.46 7.58
C ALA A 252 15.19 -4.14 8.58
N GLU A 253 16.50 -3.93 8.45
CA GLU A 253 17.52 -4.42 9.37
C GLU A 253 17.30 -3.88 10.79
N LYS A 254 17.11 -2.57 10.92
CA LYS A 254 16.83 -1.90 12.20
C LYS A 254 15.58 -2.47 12.88
N ASP A 255 14.52 -2.72 12.11
CA ASP A 255 13.25 -3.20 12.62
C ASP A 255 13.15 -4.75 12.66
N TYR A 256 14.24 -5.48 12.37
CA TYR A 256 14.21 -6.93 12.19
C TYR A 256 13.73 -7.69 13.44
N GLN A 257 14.17 -7.29 14.64
CA GLN A 257 13.78 -7.97 15.88
C GLN A 257 12.29 -7.80 16.19
N ILE A 258 11.75 -6.59 16.03
CA ILE A 258 10.32 -6.35 16.25
C ILE A 258 9.49 -7.02 15.16
N ASN A 259 9.94 -7.00 13.90
CA ASN A 259 9.26 -7.68 12.79
C ASN A 259 9.17 -9.20 13.02
N GLN A 260 10.23 -9.83 13.52
CA GLN A 260 10.18 -11.25 13.91
C GLN A 260 9.12 -11.50 14.99
N LYS A 261 9.12 -10.71 16.07
CA LYS A 261 8.11 -10.81 17.13
C LYS A 261 6.69 -10.67 16.56
N ILE A 262 6.43 -9.64 15.77
CA ILE A 262 5.12 -9.40 15.16
C ILE A 262 4.73 -10.57 14.24
N PHE A 263 5.66 -11.09 13.44
CA PHE A 263 5.37 -12.19 12.52
C PHE A 263 4.82 -13.40 13.27
N TYR A 264 5.46 -13.82 14.36
CA TYR A 264 5.04 -14.98 15.15
C TYR A 264 3.81 -14.73 16.03
N GLU A 265 3.52 -13.49 16.41
CA GLU A 265 2.28 -13.15 17.12
C GLU A 265 1.06 -13.08 16.21
N ILE A 266 1.26 -12.65 14.95
CA ILE A 266 0.23 -12.68 13.90
C ILE A 266 0.01 -14.12 13.41
N HIS A 267 1.08 -14.86 13.16
CA HIS A 267 1.07 -16.24 12.67
C HIS A 267 1.36 -17.18 13.84
N LYS A 268 0.32 -17.74 14.46
CA LYS A 268 0.52 -18.79 15.47
C LYS A 268 1.12 -20.00 14.77
N GLN A 269 2.25 -20.50 15.25
CA GLN A 269 2.84 -21.73 14.72
C GLN A 269 2.40 -22.93 15.56
N ASP A 270 1.85 -23.94 14.89
CA ASP A 270 1.57 -25.26 15.46
C ASP A 270 2.17 -26.32 14.53
N LYS A 271 3.18 -27.06 15.01
CA LYS A 271 3.87 -28.13 14.27
C LYS A 271 4.24 -27.73 12.83
N ASN A 272 4.91 -26.58 12.67
CA ASN A 272 5.32 -25.99 11.38
C ASN A 272 4.17 -25.63 10.43
N LYS A 273 2.94 -25.58 10.91
CA LYS A 273 1.79 -25.01 10.19
C LYS A 273 1.41 -23.67 10.79
N VAL A 274 1.04 -22.75 9.91
CA VAL A 274 0.52 -21.44 10.29
C VAL A 274 -0.95 -21.57 10.65
N LYS A 275 -1.31 -20.99 11.79
CA LYS A 275 -2.66 -20.89 12.32
C LYS A 275 -2.97 -19.44 12.65
N PHE A 276 -4.26 -19.11 12.60
CA PHE A 276 -4.73 -17.78 12.92
C PHE A 276 -5.60 -17.84 14.18
N ALA A 277 -5.40 -16.87 15.09
CA ALA A 277 -6.22 -16.77 16.29
C ALA A 277 -7.69 -16.51 15.95
N SER A 278 -7.95 -15.72 14.89
CA SER A 278 -9.27 -15.25 14.49
C SER A 278 -9.42 -15.30 12.96
N PRO A 279 -9.45 -16.51 12.36
CA PRO A 279 -9.43 -16.66 10.91
C PRO A 279 -10.70 -16.06 10.25
N LEU A 280 -10.50 -15.41 9.10
CA LEU A 280 -11.53 -14.65 8.40
C LEU A 280 -12.65 -15.54 7.84
N ASP A 281 -12.33 -16.76 7.42
CA ASP A 281 -13.30 -17.73 6.90
C ASP A 281 -14.35 -18.16 7.95
N ARG A 282 -14.06 -18.00 9.24
CA ARG A 282 -15.08 -18.21 10.30
C ARG A 282 -15.84 -16.93 10.65
N GLY A 283 -15.13 -15.81 10.71
CA GLY A 283 -15.69 -14.53 11.17
C GLY A 283 -16.60 -13.87 10.13
N LEU A 284 -16.23 -13.90 8.85
CA LEU A 284 -16.96 -13.20 7.79
C LEU A 284 -18.29 -13.86 7.44
N ALA A 285 -18.49 -15.14 7.78
CA ALA A 285 -19.77 -15.84 7.59
C ALA A 285 -20.96 -15.12 8.26
N LYS A 286 -20.69 -14.34 9.32
CA LYS A 286 -21.70 -13.58 10.09
C LYS A 286 -21.71 -12.09 9.76
N PHE A 287 -20.80 -11.63 8.92
CA PHE A 287 -20.66 -10.22 8.56
C PHE A 287 -21.60 -9.91 7.39
N SER A 288 -22.42 -8.86 7.51
CA SER A 288 -23.49 -8.55 6.55
C SER A 288 -23.27 -7.30 5.72
N LYS A 289 -22.27 -6.47 6.03
CA LYS A 289 -21.98 -5.26 5.26
C LYS A 289 -21.36 -5.62 3.90
N PRO A 290 -21.37 -4.69 2.93
CA PRO A 290 -20.71 -4.86 1.65
C PRO A 290 -19.22 -5.21 1.80
N VAL A 291 -18.77 -6.17 0.99
CA VAL A 291 -17.37 -6.62 0.95
C VAL A 291 -16.87 -6.59 -0.49
N LEU A 292 -15.70 -6.00 -0.72
CA LEU A 292 -14.94 -6.13 -1.96
C LEU A 292 -13.71 -7.01 -1.70
N ILE A 293 -13.50 -8.01 -2.53
CA ILE A 293 -12.33 -8.88 -2.51
C ILE A 293 -11.56 -8.65 -3.81
N THR A 294 -10.36 -8.10 -3.71
CA THR A 294 -9.44 -7.96 -4.85
C THR A 294 -8.25 -8.88 -4.65
N TRP A 295 -7.92 -9.69 -5.66
CA TRP A 295 -6.77 -10.61 -5.58
C TRP A 295 -5.97 -10.65 -6.87
N GLY A 296 -4.63 -10.60 -6.76
CA GLY A 296 -3.76 -10.90 -7.88
C GLY A 296 -3.61 -12.41 -8.08
N LYS A 297 -3.89 -12.90 -9.30
CA LYS A 297 -3.91 -14.35 -9.57
C LYS A 297 -2.53 -15.01 -9.45
N GLN A 298 -1.46 -14.24 -9.60
CA GLN A 298 -0.07 -14.70 -9.49
C GLN A 298 0.53 -14.44 -8.10
N ASP A 299 -0.30 -14.20 -7.09
CA ASP A 299 0.17 -14.06 -5.71
C ASP A 299 0.84 -15.34 -5.18
N ARG A 300 2.15 -15.23 -4.91
CA ARG A 300 2.98 -16.31 -4.34
C ARG A 300 3.04 -16.27 -2.81
N VAL A 301 2.66 -15.15 -2.20
CA VAL A 301 2.59 -14.97 -0.74
C VAL A 301 1.34 -15.63 -0.20
N LEU A 302 0.18 -15.39 -0.83
CA LEU A 302 -1.12 -15.93 -0.44
C LEU A 302 -1.85 -16.46 -1.67
N HIS A 303 -2.25 -17.73 -1.63
CA HIS A 303 -2.85 -18.37 -2.80
C HIS A 303 -4.22 -17.77 -3.13
N TYR A 304 -4.47 -17.49 -4.42
CA TYR A 304 -5.69 -16.80 -4.86
C TYR A 304 -6.99 -17.59 -4.57
N SER A 305 -6.91 -18.90 -4.28
CA SER A 305 -8.04 -19.69 -3.81
C SER A 305 -8.71 -19.08 -2.57
N ALA A 306 -7.96 -18.35 -1.75
CA ALA A 306 -8.50 -17.62 -0.61
C ALA A 306 -9.60 -16.62 -1.00
N ALA A 307 -9.50 -15.98 -2.18
CA ALA A 307 -10.55 -15.09 -2.69
C ALA A 307 -11.87 -15.85 -2.91
N LYS A 308 -11.77 -17.06 -3.49
CA LYS A 308 -12.93 -17.93 -3.74
C LYS A 308 -13.57 -18.40 -2.44
N VAL A 309 -12.75 -18.82 -1.47
CA VAL A 309 -13.21 -19.21 -0.13
C VAL A 309 -13.98 -18.07 0.53
N LEU A 310 -13.39 -16.86 0.54
CA LEU A 310 -14.04 -15.68 1.12
C LEU A 310 -15.36 -15.32 0.41
N SER A 311 -15.40 -15.38 -0.92
CA SER A 311 -16.61 -15.10 -1.70
C SER A 311 -17.72 -16.13 -1.46
N GLN A 312 -17.38 -17.39 -1.17
CA GLN A 312 -18.37 -18.41 -0.80
C GLN A 312 -18.93 -18.20 0.62
N ILE A 313 -18.12 -17.64 1.52
CA ILE A 313 -18.46 -17.45 2.93
C ILE A 313 -19.24 -16.15 3.16
N ALA A 314 -18.89 -15.09 2.42
CA ALA A 314 -19.59 -13.81 2.39
C ALA A 314 -20.30 -13.68 1.04
N PRO A 315 -21.53 -14.21 0.88
CA PRO A 315 -22.23 -14.24 -0.40
C PRO A 315 -22.56 -12.85 -0.96
N GLN A 316 -22.56 -11.81 -0.11
CA GLN A 316 -22.69 -10.41 -0.52
C GLN A 316 -21.38 -9.81 -1.07
N ALA A 317 -20.27 -10.54 -1.03
CA ALA A 317 -18.98 -10.03 -1.46
C ALA A 317 -18.88 -9.96 -2.99
N GLU A 318 -18.36 -8.84 -3.49
CA GLU A 318 -17.91 -8.73 -4.87
C GLU A 318 -16.45 -9.22 -4.95
N MET A 319 -16.20 -10.22 -5.79
CA MET A 319 -14.86 -10.77 -5.98
C MET A 319 -14.30 -10.36 -7.34
N VAL A 320 -13.10 -9.79 -7.33
CA VAL A 320 -12.33 -9.42 -8.52
C VAL A 320 -10.94 -10.05 -8.45
N VAL A 321 -10.68 -10.99 -9.36
CA VAL A 321 -9.36 -11.60 -9.54
C VAL A 321 -8.68 -10.93 -10.74
N MET A 322 -7.44 -10.48 -10.55
CA MET A 322 -6.66 -9.74 -11.55
C MET A 322 -5.59 -10.66 -12.15
N ASP A 323 -5.66 -10.91 -13.45
CA ASP A 323 -4.58 -11.57 -14.18
C ASP A 323 -3.33 -10.66 -14.28
N ASP A 324 -2.16 -11.27 -14.38
CA ASP A 324 -0.84 -10.61 -14.42
C ASP A 324 -0.49 -9.74 -13.20
N ILE A 325 -1.11 -10.00 -12.05
CA ILE A 325 -0.88 -9.27 -10.80
C ILE A 325 -0.48 -10.23 -9.68
N GLY A 326 0.54 -9.85 -8.92
CA GLY A 326 1.04 -10.57 -7.75
C GLY A 326 0.34 -10.18 -6.45
N HIS A 327 1.12 -9.99 -5.41
CA HIS A 327 0.63 -9.75 -4.05
C HIS A 327 0.17 -8.30 -3.79
N LEU A 328 0.55 -7.36 -4.65
CA LEU A 328 0.45 -5.92 -4.36
C LEU A 328 -0.37 -5.19 -5.44
N PRO A 329 -1.67 -5.50 -5.61
CA PRO A 329 -2.52 -4.88 -6.66
C PRO A 329 -2.58 -3.34 -6.57
N MET A 330 -2.48 -2.79 -5.37
CA MET A 330 -2.45 -1.33 -5.13
C MET A 330 -1.16 -0.66 -5.61
N ILE A 331 -0.08 -1.41 -5.84
CA ILE A 331 1.19 -0.91 -6.37
C ILE A 331 1.38 -1.34 -7.84
N GLU A 332 1.01 -2.56 -8.18
CA GLU A 332 1.16 -3.15 -9.53
C GLU A 332 0.19 -2.55 -10.54
N ALA A 333 -1.06 -2.29 -10.13
CA ALA A 333 -2.11 -1.76 -10.99
C ALA A 333 -2.99 -0.71 -10.29
N PRO A 334 -2.41 0.36 -9.72
CA PRO A 334 -3.12 1.30 -8.83
C PRO A 334 -4.41 1.87 -9.45
N LYS A 335 -4.38 2.27 -10.72
CA LYS A 335 -5.57 2.80 -11.40
C LYS A 335 -6.68 1.76 -11.57
N ALA A 336 -6.33 0.52 -11.94
CA ALA A 336 -7.31 -0.54 -12.13
C ALA A 336 -7.90 -0.98 -10.78
N THR A 337 -7.06 -1.10 -9.76
CA THR A 337 -7.45 -1.39 -8.37
C THR A 337 -8.37 -0.30 -7.81
N ALA A 338 -8.06 0.98 -8.02
CA ALA A 338 -8.94 2.09 -7.61
C ALA A 338 -10.31 2.04 -8.31
N LYS A 339 -10.34 1.73 -9.61
CA LYS A 339 -11.58 1.62 -10.38
C LYS A 339 -12.52 0.55 -9.82
N GLN A 340 -11.98 -0.57 -9.33
CA GLN A 340 -12.78 -1.62 -8.68
C GLN A 340 -13.48 -1.08 -7.43
N PHE A 341 -12.74 -0.36 -6.58
CA PHE A 341 -13.32 0.23 -5.38
C PHE A 341 -14.35 1.31 -5.68
N ILE A 342 -14.07 2.24 -6.59
CA ILE A 342 -15.04 3.28 -7.00
C ILE A 342 -16.34 2.64 -7.51
N SER A 343 -16.22 1.57 -8.30
CA SER A 343 -17.35 0.81 -8.79
C SER A 343 -18.16 0.21 -7.63
N PHE A 344 -17.48 -0.45 -6.69
CA PHE A 344 -18.07 -1.07 -5.51
C PHE A 344 -18.76 -0.05 -4.57
N SER A 345 -18.08 1.03 -4.22
CA SER A 345 -18.60 2.06 -3.31
C SER A 345 -19.74 2.87 -3.93
N SER A 346 -19.79 3.04 -5.25
CA SER A 346 -20.92 3.74 -5.89
C SER A 346 -22.26 2.99 -5.80
N ARG A 347 -22.23 1.70 -5.46
CA ARG A 347 -23.42 0.84 -5.35
C ARG A 347 -23.91 0.59 -3.93
N ASN A 348 -23.15 1.06 -2.93
CA ASN A 348 -23.31 0.71 -1.52
C ASN A 348 -23.19 1.96 -0.65
#